data_AF-A0A537SR87-F1
#
_entry.id   AF-A0A537SR87-F1
#
_cell.length_a   1.000
_cell.length_b   1.000
_cell.length_c   1.000
_cell.angle_alpha   90.00
_cell.angle_beta   90.00
_cell.angle_gamma   90.00
#
_symmetry.space_group_name_H-M   'P 1'
#
loop_
_entity.id
_entity.type
_entity.pdbx_description
1 polymer ?
#
loop_
_entity_poly.entity_id
_entity_poly.type
_entity_poly.pdbx_seq_one_letter_code
_entity_poly.pdbx_strand_id
1 'polypeptide(L)'
;KTDVPISAQDFLRPEFKGKVITTYPNDDDVTLYLFYTIVQKYGWEFMDKYMANNPQWVRGHLGAARAVASGQAAATFDTMTNVTLGMKKSNQPTDVAFSTVDPLPIWPQTTAIFKDAPHPNAAKLYITWFLAKEQQSRTGTWSTRLDVPPPSGLKPIFDYQLANEFRSFITNEKLTEELRKRFENYIGKPKGEPVIR
;
A
#
# COMPACT_ATOMS: atom_id res chain seq x y z
N LYS A 1 -4.62 19.80 17.09
CA LYS A 1 -3.83 18.69 16.50
C LYS A 1 -4.78 17.51 16.40
N THR A 2 -5.08 17.04 15.20
CA THR A 2 -5.81 15.79 15.03
C THR A 2 -4.86 14.65 15.38
N ASP A 3 -5.27 13.74 16.26
CA ASP A 3 -4.42 12.59 16.62
C ASP A 3 -4.15 11.74 15.38
N VAL A 4 -2.88 11.38 15.16
CA VAL A 4 -2.44 10.54 14.04
C VAL A 4 -3.23 9.23 14.06
N PRO A 5 -3.93 8.84 12.97
CA PRO A 5 -4.68 7.60 12.97
C PRO A 5 -3.72 6.41 12.93
N ILE A 6 -3.91 5.44 13.84
CA ILE A 6 -3.03 4.27 14.01
C ILE A 6 -3.79 2.94 13.87
N SER A 7 -5.05 2.98 13.48
CA SER A 7 -5.88 1.83 13.15
C SER A 7 -6.86 2.19 12.04
N ALA A 8 -7.39 1.20 11.33
CA ALA A 8 -8.44 1.40 10.33
C ALA A 8 -9.68 2.06 10.95
N GLN A 9 -10.02 1.73 12.20
CA GLN A 9 -11.14 2.36 12.91
C GLN A 9 -10.93 3.86 13.17
N ASP A 10 -9.69 4.32 13.36
CA ASP A 10 -9.43 5.76 13.57
C ASP A 10 -9.81 6.62 12.37
N PHE A 11 -9.74 6.06 11.16
CA PHE A 11 -10.18 6.74 9.93
C PHE A 11 -11.71 6.90 9.85
N LEU A 12 -12.47 6.24 10.74
CA LEU A 12 -13.91 6.41 10.87
C LEU A 12 -14.28 7.62 11.74
N ARG A 13 -13.32 8.22 12.46
CA ARG A 13 -13.61 9.35 13.36
C ARG A 13 -14.07 10.59 12.58
N PRO A 14 -15.00 11.42 13.11
CA PRO A 14 -15.60 12.54 12.39
C PRO A 14 -14.61 13.58 11.86
N GLU A 15 -13.46 13.76 12.51
CA GLU A 15 -12.39 14.67 12.08
C GLU A 15 -11.85 14.38 10.67
N PHE A 16 -11.96 13.11 10.23
CA PHE A 16 -11.46 12.60 8.95
C PHE A 16 -12.52 12.61 7.83
N LYS A 17 -13.78 12.93 8.15
CA LYS A 17 -14.86 12.99 7.16
C LYS A 17 -14.50 13.94 6.01
N GLY A 18 -14.51 13.43 4.78
CA GLY A 18 -14.17 14.15 3.55
C GLY A 18 -12.68 14.44 3.36
N LYS A 19 -11.81 13.97 4.25
CA LYS A 19 -10.37 14.31 4.28
C LYS A 19 -9.45 13.12 4.09
N VAL A 20 -9.98 11.91 3.94
CA VAL A 20 -9.17 10.71 3.70
C VAL A 20 -9.12 10.45 2.20
N ILE A 21 -7.97 9.99 1.74
CA ILE A 21 -7.76 9.54 0.36
C ILE A 21 -7.22 8.11 0.35
N THR A 22 -7.60 7.31 -0.64
CA THR A 22 -7.14 5.92 -0.79
C THR A 22 -7.20 5.48 -2.26
N THR A 23 -6.48 4.43 -2.63
CA THR A 23 -6.53 3.86 -3.98
C THR A 23 -7.80 3.04 -4.17
N TYR A 24 -8.26 2.88 -5.41
CA TYR A 24 -9.37 1.98 -5.73
C TYR A 24 -8.99 0.50 -5.51
N PRO A 25 -9.62 -0.25 -4.58
CA PRO A 25 -9.38 -1.69 -4.40
C PRO A 25 -9.87 -2.55 -5.57
N ASN A 26 -10.78 -2.04 -6.42
CA ASN A 26 -11.15 -2.71 -7.66
C ASN A 26 -10.22 -2.39 -8.84
N ASP A 27 -9.12 -1.67 -8.59
CA ASP A 27 -8.12 -1.29 -9.59
C ASP A 27 -6.69 -1.73 -9.22
N ASP A 28 -6.37 -1.83 -7.93
CA ASP A 28 -5.07 -2.24 -7.41
C ASP A 28 -5.23 -3.41 -6.42
N ASP A 29 -4.54 -4.51 -6.68
CA ASP A 29 -4.66 -5.75 -5.91
C ASP A 29 -4.02 -5.67 -4.52
N VAL A 30 -3.01 -4.83 -4.33
CA VAL A 30 -2.44 -4.59 -2.99
C VAL A 30 -3.46 -3.84 -2.14
N THR A 31 -4.10 -2.82 -2.72
CA THR A 31 -5.19 -2.10 -2.05
C THR A 31 -6.39 -3.01 -1.81
N LEU A 32 -6.74 -3.90 -2.75
CA LEU A 32 -7.75 -4.93 -2.55
C LEU A 32 -7.43 -5.80 -1.34
N TYR A 33 -6.17 -6.23 -1.21
CA TYR A 33 -5.70 -7.04 -0.09
C TYR A 33 -5.75 -6.27 1.23
N LEU A 34 -5.37 -4.99 1.25
CA LEU A 34 -5.50 -4.11 2.42
C LEU A 34 -6.95 -4.00 2.89
N PHE A 35 -7.88 -3.72 1.98
CA PHE A 35 -9.29 -3.67 2.37
C PHE A 35 -9.82 -5.05 2.79
N TYR A 36 -9.36 -6.12 2.14
CA TYR A 36 -9.70 -7.49 2.53
C TYR A 36 -9.28 -7.79 3.97
N THR A 37 -8.06 -7.44 4.39
CA THR A 37 -7.60 -7.68 5.78
C THR A 37 -8.41 -6.87 6.80
N ILE A 38 -8.77 -5.64 6.45
CA ILE A 38 -9.62 -4.78 7.29
C ILE A 38 -11.03 -5.39 7.45
N VAL A 39 -11.69 -5.80 6.36
CA VAL A 39 -13.05 -6.38 6.45
C VAL A 39 -13.06 -7.77 7.08
N GLN A 40 -11.97 -8.55 6.96
CA GLN A 40 -11.83 -9.81 7.70
C GLN A 40 -11.79 -9.58 9.20
N LYS A 41 -11.15 -8.50 9.66
CA LYS A 41 -11.04 -8.17 11.07
C LYS A 41 -12.28 -7.46 11.65
N TYR A 42 -12.85 -6.52 10.90
CA TYR A 42 -13.90 -5.63 11.40
C TYR A 42 -15.28 -5.87 10.78
N GLY A 43 -15.39 -6.81 9.84
CA GLY A 43 -16.61 -7.07 9.10
C GLY A 43 -16.88 -6.02 8.01
N TRP A 44 -17.87 -6.32 7.18
CA TRP A 44 -18.27 -5.43 6.07
C TRP A 44 -18.93 -4.14 6.53
N GLU A 45 -19.44 -4.07 7.76
CA GLU A 45 -19.96 -2.83 8.37
C GLU A 45 -18.89 -1.72 8.42
N PHE A 46 -17.60 -2.09 8.43
CA PHE A 46 -16.52 -1.14 8.26
C PHE A 46 -16.68 -0.32 6.98
N MET A 47 -17.03 -0.95 5.85
CA MET A 47 -17.20 -0.27 4.57
C MET A 47 -18.39 0.68 4.59
N ASP A 48 -19.50 0.32 5.25
CA ASP A 48 -20.65 1.21 5.41
C ASP A 48 -20.24 2.49 6.14
N LYS A 49 -19.52 2.36 7.26
CA LYS A 49 -19.00 3.49 8.04
C LYS A 49 -17.93 4.29 7.29
N TYR A 50 -17.04 3.61 6.60
CA TYR A 50 -15.97 4.24 5.84
C TYR A 50 -16.54 5.09 4.69
N MET A 51 -17.53 4.56 3.95
CA MET A 51 -18.21 5.31 2.90
C MET A 51 -19.03 6.48 3.44
N ALA A 52 -19.63 6.36 4.63
CA ALA A 52 -20.30 7.48 5.30
C ALA A 52 -19.36 8.65 5.63
N ASN A 53 -18.05 8.38 5.74
CA ASN A 53 -17.01 9.39 5.89
C ASN A 53 -16.58 10.06 4.57
N ASN A 54 -17.20 9.73 3.43
CA ASN A 54 -16.95 10.34 2.12
C ASN A 54 -15.45 10.38 1.73
N PRO A 55 -14.77 9.22 1.67
CA PRO A 55 -13.37 9.14 1.28
C PRO A 55 -13.18 9.53 -0.18
N GLN A 56 -12.01 10.08 -0.49
CA GLN A 56 -11.58 10.36 -1.85
C GLN A 56 -10.88 9.12 -2.43
N TRP A 57 -11.20 8.78 -3.67
CA TRP A 57 -10.64 7.62 -4.36
C TRP A 57 -9.79 8.07 -5.56
N VAL A 58 -8.59 7.52 -5.67
CA VAL A 58 -7.63 7.82 -6.76
C VAL A 58 -7.09 6.54 -7.37
N ARG A 59 -6.58 6.63 -8.59
CA ARG A 59 -5.78 5.54 -9.18
C ARG A 59 -4.32 5.72 -8.76
N GLY A 60 -3.70 4.64 -8.28
CA GLY A 60 -2.30 4.55 -7.87
C GLY A 60 -1.92 5.26 -6.55
N HIS A 61 -1.15 4.54 -5.75
CA HIS A 61 -0.63 4.96 -4.44
C HIS A 61 0.16 6.28 -4.45
N LEU A 62 0.87 6.60 -5.54
CA LEU A 62 1.64 7.85 -5.64
C LEU A 62 0.74 9.09 -5.61
N GLY A 63 -0.46 8.99 -6.18
CA GLY A 63 -1.47 10.06 -6.13
C GLY A 63 -1.95 10.29 -4.70
N ALA A 64 -2.27 9.22 -3.98
CA ALA A 64 -2.68 9.29 -2.57
C ALA A 64 -1.59 9.91 -1.68
N ALA A 65 -0.33 9.46 -1.81
CA ALA A 65 0.79 10.01 -1.05
C ALA A 65 1.01 11.51 -1.32
N ARG A 66 0.93 11.95 -2.59
CA ARG A 66 1.05 13.37 -2.97
C ARG A 66 -0.11 14.22 -2.44
N ALA A 67 -1.33 13.69 -2.45
CA ALA A 67 -2.48 14.41 -1.90
C ALA A 67 -2.34 14.66 -0.39
N VAL A 68 -1.78 13.69 0.35
CA VAL A 68 -1.44 13.91 1.77
C VAL A 68 -0.31 14.90 1.93
N ALA A 69 0.79 14.73 1.20
CA ALA A 69 1.96 15.61 1.32
C ALA A 69 1.69 17.07 0.93
N SER A 70 0.73 17.32 0.05
CA SER A 70 0.28 18.68 -0.33
C SER A 70 -0.80 19.26 0.57
N GLY A 71 -1.36 18.48 1.50
CA GLY A 71 -2.47 18.88 2.37
C GLY A 71 -3.85 18.85 1.69
N GLN A 72 -3.96 18.35 0.45
CA GLN A 72 -5.25 18.11 -0.21
C GLN A 72 -6.10 17.07 0.55
N ALA A 73 -5.44 16.06 1.13
CA ALA A 73 -6.02 15.10 2.05
C ALA A 73 -5.27 15.14 3.39
N ALA A 74 -5.96 14.84 4.49
CA ALA A 74 -5.38 14.83 5.82
C ALA A 74 -4.61 13.53 6.11
N ALA A 75 -5.07 12.39 5.58
CA ALA A 75 -4.45 11.09 5.85
C ALA A 75 -4.83 10.05 4.78
N THR A 76 -4.06 8.97 4.73
CA THR A 76 -4.35 7.72 4.02
C THR A 76 -3.83 6.54 4.84
N PHE A 77 -4.50 5.40 4.78
CA PHE A 77 -3.95 4.11 5.24
C PHE A 77 -3.35 3.29 4.10
N ASP A 78 -3.40 3.80 2.87
CA ASP A 78 -3.05 3.09 1.65
C ASP A 78 -1.88 3.81 0.95
N THR A 79 -0.66 3.55 1.41
CA THR A 79 0.57 4.16 0.90
C THR A 79 1.73 3.18 0.89
N MET A 80 2.73 3.45 0.06
CA MET A 80 4.00 2.74 0.07
C MET A 80 5.01 3.46 0.97
N THR A 81 5.56 2.73 1.95
CA THR A 81 6.47 3.29 2.97
C THR A 81 7.68 4.02 2.37
N ASN A 82 8.33 3.47 1.33
CA ASN A 82 9.46 4.13 0.68
C ASN A 82 9.08 5.46 0.02
N VAL A 83 7.87 5.57 -0.55
CA VAL A 83 7.39 6.80 -1.17
C VAL A 83 7.19 7.88 -0.11
N THR A 84 6.46 7.56 0.97
CA THR A 84 6.20 8.52 2.05
C THR A 84 7.48 8.94 2.79
N LEU A 85 8.36 7.99 3.13
CA LEU A 85 9.63 8.32 3.77
C LEU A 85 10.59 9.09 2.85
N GLY A 86 10.54 8.81 1.54
CA GLY A 86 11.24 9.62 0.54
C GLY A 86 10.76 11.07 0.52
N MET A 87 9.44 11.27 0.51
CA MET A 87 8.83 12.62 0.58
C MET A 87 9.22 13.35 1.87
N LYS A 88 9.16 12.66 3.02
CA LYS A 88 9.60 13.21 4.32
C LYS A 88 11.07 13.62 4.31
N LYS A 89 11.96 12.79 3.74
CA LYS A 89 13.39 13.10 3.59
C LYS A 89 13.62 14.35 2.72
N SER A 90 12.71 14.64 1.80
CA SER A 90 12.68 15.87 1.00
C SER A 90 11.92 17.02 1.67
N ASN A 91 11.74 16.99 2.99
CA ASN A 91 11.07 18.02 3.80
C ASN A 91 9.60 18.30 3.43
N GLN A 92 8.90 17.33 2.82
CA GLN A 92 7.45 17.43 2.65
C GLN A 92 6.73 17.10 3.97
N PRO A 93 5.58 17.74 4.27
CA PRO A 93 4.87 17.59 5.54
C PRO A 93 4.08 16.28 5.62
N THR A 94 4.77 15.15 5.57
CA THR A 94 4.18 13.81 5.63
C THR A 94 5.03 12.86 6.48
N ASP A 95 4.39 11.85 7.06
CA ASP A 95 5.05 10.81 7.84
C ASP A 95 4.26 9.50 7.78
N VAL A 96 4.86 8.41 8.26
CA VAL A 96 4.21 7.09 8.38
C VAL A 96 4.02 6.76 9.85
N ALA A 97 2.81 6.33 10.20
CA ALA A 97 2.53 5.66 11.46
C ALA A 97 2.18 4.19 11.19
N PHE A 98 2.67 3.29 12.04
CA PHE A 98 2.42 1.86 11.93
C PHE A 98 1.42 1.43 12.98
N SER A 99 0.40 0.67 12.56
CA SER A 99 -0.58 0.12 13.50
C SER A 99 0.06 -0.92 14.43
N THR A 100 -0.42 -0.95 15.67
CA THR A 100 -0.11 -2.02 16.64
C THR A 100 -1.24 -3.03 16.76
N VAL A 101 -2.36 -2.81 16.07
CA VAL A 101 -3.56 -3.66 16.14
C VAL A 101 -3.96 -4.21 14.78
N ASP A 102 -3.78 -3.44 13.70
CA ASP A 102 -4.13 -3.85 12.34
C ASP A 102 -2.92 -4.44 11.62
N PRO A 103 -3.08 -5.59 10.96
CA PRO A 103 -1.99 -6.21 10.24
C PRO A 103 -1.63 -5.39 9.00
N LEU A 104 -0.34 -5.13 8.83
CA LEU A 104 0.20 -4.43 7.66
C LEU A 104 0.35 -5.40 6.49
N PRO A 105 -0.29 -5.15 5.34
CA PRO A 105 -0.03 -5.91 4.13
C PRO A 105 1.45 -5.83 3.74
N ILE A 106 2.07 -6.99 3.53
CA ILE A 106 3.40 -7.09 2.97
C ILE A 106 3.43 -8.09 1.82
N TRP A 107 4.34 -7.84 0.88
CA TRP A 107 4.63 -8.76 -0.20
C TRP A 107 6.08 -8.54 -0.66
N PRO A 108 6.78 -9.61 -1.08
CA PRO A 108 8.01 -9.45 -1.82
C PRO A 108 7.68 -9.04 -3.25
N GLN A 109 8.23 -7.94 -3.72
CA GLN A 109 8.21 -7.63 -5.15
C GLN A 109 9.00 -8.71 -5.88
N THR A 110 8.37 -9.40 -6.82
CA THR A 110 9.00 -10.49 -7.58
C THR A 110 9.48 -9.98 -8.94
N THR A 111 10.57 -10.58 -9.44
CA THR A 111 11.11 -10.29 -10.77
C THR A 111 11.51 -11.61 -11.44
N ALA A 112 11.38 -11.67 -12.76
CA ALA A 112 11.70 -12.84 -13.57
C ALA A 112 12.24 -12.41 -14.94
N ILE A 113 13.01 -13.30 -15.57
CA ILE A 113 13.47 -13.13 -16.96
C ILE A 113 12.61 -14.02 -17.83
N PHE A 114 11.97 -13.44 -18.85
CA PHE A 114 11.27 -14.22 -19.87
C PHE A 114 12.24 -15.18 -20.58
N LYS A 115 11.78 -16.39 -20.87
CA LYS A 115 12.58 -17.42 -21.56
C LYS A 115 13.18 -16.89 -22.86
N ASP A 116 12.39 -16.13 -23.62
CA ASP A 116 12.75 -15.59 -24.93
C ASP A 116 13.09 -14.08 -24.88
N ALA A 117 13.59 -13.59 -23.73
CA ALA A 117 13.99 -12.19 -23.61
C ALA A 117 15.04 -11.83 -24.68
N PRO A 118 14.90 -10.71 -25.42
CA PRO A 118 15.81 -10.36 -26.52
C PRO A 118 17.24 -10.04 -26.03
N HIS A 119 17.39 -9.70 -24.75
CA HIS A 119 18.66 -9.37 -24.12
C HIS A 119 18.82 -10.12 -22.78
N PRO A 120 18.99 -11.46 -22.79
CA PRO A 120 18.95 -12.27 -21.57
C PRO A 120 20.14 -11.96 -20.63
N ASN A 121 21.30 -11.61 -21.18
CA ASN A 121 22.46 -11.22 -20.38
C ASN A 121 22.28 -9.85 -19.69
N ALA A 122 21.64 -8.89 -20.38
CA ALA A 122 21.31 -7.60 -19.77
C ALA A 122 20.26 -7.77 -18.65
N ALA A 123 19.27 -8.63 -18.85
CA ALA A 123 18.28 -8.95 -17.81
C ALA A 123 18.92 -9.62 -16.58
N LYS A 124 19.85 -10.56 -16.78
CA LYS A 124 20.64 -11.17 -15.68
C LYS A 124 21.48 -10.14 -14.94
N LEU A 125 22.12 -9.23 -15.67
CA LEU A 125 22.88 -8.13 -15.07
C LEU A 125 21.99 -7.23 -14.22
N TYR A 126 20.81 -6.85 -14.75
CA TYR A 126 19.83 -6.04 -14.03
C TYR A 126 19.38 -6.70 -12.72
N ILE A 127 18.99 -7.97 -12.75
CA ILE A 127 18.56 -8.68 -11.52
C ILE A 127 19.71 -8.80 -10.52
N THR A 128 20.92 -9.12 -10.99
CA THR A 128 22.13 -9.18 -10.14
C THR A 128 22.40 -7.84 -9.46
N TRP A 129 22.34 -6.75 -10.22
CA TRP A 129 22.50 -5.39 -9.71
C TRP A 129 21.38 -5.01 -8.73
N PHE A 130 20.13 -5.31 -9.06
CA PHE A 130 18.97 -4.97 -8.23
C PHE A 130 19.03 -5.67 -6.87
N LEU A 131 19.48 -6.93 -6.85
CA LEU A 131 19.65 -7.73 -5.64
C LEU A 131 21.00 -7.53 -4.94
N ALA A 132 21.88 -6.68 -5.48
CA ALA A 132 23.14 -6.35 -4.84
C ALA A 132 22.89 -5.64 -3.51
N LYS A 133 23.70 -5.94 -2.49
CA LYS A 133 23.57 -5.37 -1.14
C LYS A 133 23.53 -3.84 -1.15
N GLU A 134 24.45 -3.22 -1.89
CA GLU A 134 24.50 -1.76 -2.06
C GLU A 134 23.16 -1.23 -2.56
N GLN A 135 22.57 -1.87 -3.57
CA GLN A 135 21.36 -1.35 -4.16
C GLN A 135 20.13 -1.61 -3.30
N GLN A 136 20.03 -2.78 -2.69
CA GLN A 136 18.99 -3.09 -1.69
C GLN A 136 19.01 -2.10 -0.52
N SER A 137 20.20 -1.62 -0.12
CA SER A 137 20.36 -0.64 0.97
C SER A 137 19.89 0.78 0.60
N ARG A 138 19.63 1.06 -0.68
CA ARG A 138 19.19 2.38 -1.19
C ARG A 138 17.70 2.45 -1.50
N THR A 139 16.98 1.33 -1.46
CA THR A 139 15.55 1.24 -1.85
C THR A 139 14.62 2.07 -0.96
N GLY A 140 15.04 2.40 0.27
CA GLY A 140 14.20 3.13 1.23
C GLY A 140 13.07 2.29 1.84
N THR A 141 13.09 0.96 1.66
CA THR A 141 12.17 0.01 2.28
C THR A 141 12.93 -1.24 2.77
N TRP A 142 12.24 -2.21 3.36
CA TRP A 142 12.84 -3.47 3.80
C TRP A 142 13.35 -4.28 2.61
N SER A 143 14.63 -4.63 2.69
CA SER A 143 15.30 -5.53 1.76
C SER A 143 14.87 -6.98 2.01
N THR A 144 14.81 -7.79 0.96
CA THR A 144 14.63 -9.25 1.08
C THR A 144 15.91 -9.96 1.52
N ARG A 145 17.06 -9.28 1.50
CA ARG A 145 18.33 -9.81 2.01
C ARG A 145 18.42 -9.66 3.53
N LEU A 146 18.85 -10.74 4.20
CA LEU A 146 19.07 -10.78 5.64
C LEU A 146 20.28 -9.95 6.11
N ASP A 147 21.22 -9.65 5.22
CA ASP A 147 22.45 -8.90 5.52
C ASP A 147 22.33 -7.39 5.25
N VAL A 148 21.11 -6.90 5.00
CA VAL A 148 20.77 -5.48 4.86
C VAL A 148 19.93 -5.06 6.06
N PRO A 149 20.34 -4.04 6.83
CA PRO A 149 19.57 -3.58 7.98
C PRO A 149 18.23 -2.97 7.55
N PRO A 150 17.23 -2.90 8.46
CA PRO A 150 15.97 -2.20 8.21
C PRO A 150 16.20 -0.72 7.86
N PRO A 151 15.23 -0.06 7.18
CA PRO A 151 15.28 1.38 6.96
C PRO A 151 15.46 2.14 8.28
N SER A 152 16.21 3.24 8.24
CA SER A 152 16.51 4.05 9.43
C SER A 152 15.23 4.47 10.17
N GLY A 153 15.21 4.23 11.49
CA GLY A 153 14.05 4.54 12.35
C GLY A 153 12.94 3.48 12.33
N LEU A 154 13.05 2.42 11.54
CA LEU A 154 12.08 1.33 11.50
C LEU A 154 12.66 0.04 12.11
N LYS A 155 11.80 -0.77 12.75
CA LYS A 155 12.15 -2.12 13.21
C LYS A 155 12.23 -3.12 12.03
N PRO A 156 12.83 -4.31 12.20
CA PRO A 156 12.71 -5.41 11.25
C PRO A 156 11.26 -5.69 10.83
N ILE A 157 11.03 -6.06 9.56
CA ILE A 157 9.67 -6.19 9.01
C ILE A 157 8.85 -7.23 9.79
N PHE A 158 9.46 -8.34 10.20
CA PHE A 158 8.80 -9.41 10.94
C PHE A 158 8.53 -9.08 12.42
N ASP A 159 8.98 -7.93 12.91
CA ASP A 159 8.63 -7.45 14.25
C ASP A 159 7.33 -6.64 14.26
N TYR A 160 6.73 -6.35 13.09
CA TYR A 160 5.39 -5.76 12.97
C TYR A 160 4.29 -6.81 12.99
N GLN A 161 3.05 -6.38 13.18
CA GLN A 161 1.89 -7.22 12.90
C GLN A 161 1.65 -7.21 11.38
N LEU A 162 1.70 -8.39 10.76
CA LEU A 162 1.76 -8.51 9.30
C LEU A 162 0.58 -9.30 8.74
N ALA A 163 0.10 -8.88 7.58
CA ALA A 163 -0.68 -9.68 6.65
C ALA A 163 0.27 -10.14 5.52
N ASN A 164 0.81 -11.35 5.64
CA ASN A 164 1.85 -11.90 4.76
C ASN A 164 1.32 -13.00 3.82
N GLU A 165 0.03 -12.93 3.49
CA GLU A 165 -0.68 -13.91 2.65
C GLU A 165 -1.05 -13.32 1.29
N PHE A 166 -0.38 -12.24 0.86
CA PHE A 166 -0.72 -11.55 -0.38
C PHE A 166 -0.69 -12.49 -1.60
N ARG A 167 0.32 -13.38 -1.68
CA ARG A 167 0.44 -14.33 -2.79
C ARG A 167 -0.73 -15.33 -2.82
N SER A 168 -1.03 -15.97 -1.70
CA SER A 168 -2.13 -16.94 -1.61
C SER A 168 -3.47 -16.26 -1.90
N PHE A 169 -3.66 -15.04 -1.38
CA PHE A 169 -4.79 -14.17 -1.67
C PHE A 169 -4.95 -13.89 -3.18
N ILE A 170 -3.92 -13.34 -3.83
CA ILE A 170 -4.05 -12.89 -5.22
C ILE A 170 -4.18 -14.03 -6.23
N THR A 171 -3.64 -15.22 -5.91
CA THR A 171 -3.82 -16.42 -6.74
C THR A 171 -5.20 -17.06 -6.60
N ASN A 172 -6.01 -16.63 -5.63
CA ASN A 172 -7.40 -17.07 -5.53
C ASN A 172 -8.29 -16.18 -6.42
N GLU A 173 -8.32 -16.50 -7.71
CA GLU A 173 -9.04 -15.71 -8.72
C GLU A 173 -10.53 -15.54 -8.38
N LYS A 174 -11.19 -16.61 -7.93
CA LYS A 174 -12.60 -16.57 -7.54
C LYS A 174 -12.83 -15.56 -6.41
N LEU A 175 -12.05 -15.66 -5.34
CA LEU A 175 -12.16 -14.75 -4.20
C LEU A 175 -11.90 -13.31 -4.61
N THR A 176 -10.82 -13.06 -5.37
CA THR A 176 -10.45 -11.70 -5.77
C THR A 176 -11.47 -11.09 -6.73
N GLU A 177 -12.04 -11.86 -7.64
CA GLU A 177 -13.12 -11.38 -8.52
C GLU A 177 -14.39 -11.02 -7.73
N GLU A 178 -14.81 -11.88 -6.79
CA GLU A 178 -15.96 -11.61 -5.92
C GLU A 178 -15.74 -10.36 -5.07
N LEU A 179 -14.53 -10.19 -4.51
CA LEU A 179 -14.17 -9.00 -3.73
C LEU A 179 -14.16 -7.73 -4.59
N ARG A 180 -13.55 -7.74 -5.78
CA ARG A 180 -13.55 -6.57 -6.68
C ARG A 180 -14.97 -6.13 -7.01
N LYS A 181 -15.85 -7.07 -7.36
CA LYS A 181 -17.29 -6.78 -7.61
C LYS A 181 -17.97 -6.19 -6.38
N ARG A 182 -17.70 -6.75 -5.19
CA ARG A 182 -18.31 -6.27 -3.96
C ARG A 182 -17.83 -4.88 -3.57
N PHE A 183 -16.53 -4.60 -3.69
CA PHE A 183 -16.01 -3.25 -3.45
C PHE A 183 -16.52 -2.26 -4.50
N GLU A 184 -16.64 -2.65 -5.76
CA GLU A 184 -17.25 -1.81 -6.81
C GLU A 184 -18.68 -1.40 -6.45
N ASN A 185 -19.48 -2.27 -5.81
CA ASN A 185 -20.81 -1.88 -5.33
C ASN A 185 -20.78 -0.78 -4.26
N TYR A 186 -19.69 -0.70 -3.47
CA TYR A 186 -19.50 0.38 -2.48
C TYR A 186 -19.00 1.68 -3.12
N ILE A 187 -18.02 1.59 -4.03
CA ILE A 187 -17.18 2.72 -4.43
C ILE A 187 -17.39 3.17 -5.88
N GLY A 188 -18.14 2.37 -6.65
CA GLY A 188 -18.29 2.52 -8.09
C GLY A 188 -17.06 2.07 -8.87
N LYS A 189 -17.10 2.29 -10.18
CA LYS A 189 -15.98 2.02 -11.09
C LYS A 189 -14.83 3.00 -10.86
N PRO A 190 -13.56 2.58 -11.04
CA PRO A 190 -12.41 3.48 -10.97
C PRO A 190 -12.58 4.64 -11.95
N LYS A 191 -12.29 5.86 -11.47
CA LYS A 191 -12.34 7.09 -12.27
C LYS A 191 -10.94 7.65 -12.46
N GLY A 192 -10.73 8.33 -13.59
CA GLY A 192 -9.44 8.93 -13.96
C GLY A 192 -8.59 8.04 -14.87
N GLU A 193 -7.61 8.65 -15.52
CA GLU A 193 -6.67 7.98 -16.42
C GLU A 193 -5.88 6.88 -15.68
N PRO A 194 -5.58 5.74 -16.33
CA PRO A 194 -4.67 4.75 -15.79
C PRO A 194 -3.30 5.37 -15.47
N VAL A 195 -2.72 4.99 -14.34
CA VAL A 195 -1.38 5.48 -13.94
C VAL A 195 -0.27 4.88 -14.80
N ILE A 196 -0.52 3.71 -15.39
CA ILE A 196 0.38 3.03 -16.33
C ILE A 196 -0.31 3.01 -17.69
N ARG A 197 0.35 3.57 -18.71
CA ARG A 197 -0.05 3.45 -20.11
C ARG A 197 0.58 2.21 -20.73
#